data_AF-A0A4W5Q1P5-F1
#
_entry.id   AF-A0A4W5Q1P5-F1
#
_cell.length_a   1.000
_cell.length_b   1.000
_cell.length_c   1.000
_cell.angle_alpha   90.00
_cell.angle_beta   90.00
_cell.angle_gamma   90.00
#
_symmetry.space_group_name_H-M   'P 1'
#
loop_
_entity.id
_entity.type
_entity.pdbx_description
1 polymer ?
#
loop_
_entity_poly.entity_id
_entity_poly.type
_entity_poly.pdbx_seq_one_letter_code
_entity_poly.pdbx_strand_id
1 'polypeptide(L)' 'MYELRKAPRDLYRIISKALDRGSLLGCSIDITSAFDMESVTFKKLVKGHAYSVTGLKQVGLYLTRNPGSTWV' A
#
# COMPACT_ATOMS: atom_id res chain seq x y z
N MET A 1 -10.60 13.10 -1.92
CA MET A 1 -9.84 11.98 -2.54
C MET A 1 -8.37 12.34 -2.50
N TYR A 2 -7.48 11.43 -2.08
CA TYR A 2 -6.03 11.68 -2.01
C TYR A 2 -5.35 11.14 -3.27
N GLU A 3 -4.56 11.96 -3.97
CA GLU A 3 -3.73 11.51 -5.08
C GLU A 3 -2.43 10.89 -4.54
N LEU A 4 -2.28 9.57 -4.65
CA LEU A 4 -1.12 8.86 -4.08
C LEU A 4 0.22 9.26 -4.72
N ARG A 5 0.20 9.78 -5.95
CA ARG A 5 1.37 10.34 -6.64
C ARG A 5 1.87 11.65 -6.02
N LYS A 6 0.98 12.37 -5.31
CA LYS A 6 1.25 13.63 -4.60
C LYS A 6 0.78 13.53 -3.15
N ALA A 7 1.06 12.39 -2.52
CA ALA A 7 0.61 12.12 -1.17
C ALA A 7 1.23 13.10 -0.16
N PRO A 8 0.47 13.56 0.86
CA PRO A 8 1.02 14.34 1.95
C PRO A 8 1.98 13.49 2.78
N ARG A 9 2.99 14.12 3.39
CA ARG A 9 4.02 13.43 4.19
C ARG A 9 3.44 12.71 5.41
N ASP A 10 2.30 13.15 5.91
CA ASP A 10 1.61 12.56 7.06
C ASP A 10 0.48 11.58 6.68
N LEU A 11 0.43 11.10 5.43
CA LEU A 11 -0.59 10.15 4.95
C LEU A 11 -0.71 8.91 5.85
N TYR A 12 0.41 8.38 6.35
CA TYR A 12 0.42 7.26 7.30
C TYR A 12 -0.43 7.57 8.55
N ARG A 13 -0.26 8.77 9.12
CA ARG A 13 -0.99 9.22 10.30
C ARG A 13 -2.48 9.44 9.99
N ILE A 14 -2.80 9.92 8.79
CA ILE A 14 -4.18 10.08 8.32
C ILE A 14 -4.86 8.70 8.24
N ILE A 15 -4.23 7.72 7.60
CA ILE A 15 -4.76 6.35 7.46
C ILE A 15 -4.92 5.70 8.84
N SER A 16 -3.91 5.80 9.71
CA SER A 16 -3.98 5.27 11.08
C SER A 16 -5.19 5.82 11.83
N LYS A 17 -5.34 7.15 11.87
CA LYS A 17 -6.46 7.78 12.58
C LYS A 17 -7.82 7.46 11.97
N ALA A 18 -7.89 7.29 10.66
CA ALA A 18 -9.13 6.92 9.98
C ALA A 18 -9.54 5.49 10.35
N LEU A 19 -8.60 4.54 10.34
CA LEU A 19 -8.84 3.16 10.77
C LEU A 19 -9.23 3.09 12.26
N ASP A 20 -8.53 3.82 13.14
CA ASP A 20 -8.83 3.87 14.58
C ASP A 20 -10.25 4.40 14.87
N ARG A 21 -10.76 5.28 13.98
CA ARG A 21 -12.11 5.84 14.06
C ARG A 21 -13.17 4.95 13.40
N GLY A 22 -12.81 3.81 12.83
CA GLY A 22 -13.72 2.95 12.08
C GLY A 22 -14.15 3.54 10.72
N SER A 23 -13.36 4.46 10.16
CA SER A 23 -13.64 5.00 8.82
C SER A 23 -13.41 3.95 7.75
N LEU A 24 -14.28 3.92 6.73
CA LEU A 24 -14.10 3.08 5.56
C LEU A 24 -13.08 3.72 4.62
N LEU A 25 -11.95 3.04 4.40
CA LEU A 25 -10.89 3.47 3.50
C LEU A 25 -10.88 2.58 2.27
N GLY A 26 -10.82 3.22 1.10
CA GLY A 26 -10.69 2.54 -0.19
C GLY A 26 -9.57 3.13 -1.03
N CYS A 27 -9.04 2.32 -1.93
CA CYS A 27 -8.10 2.74 -2.96
C CYS A 27 -8.39 2.02 -4.29
N SER A 28 -7.93 2.59 -5.39
CA SER A 28 -8.06 2.00 -6.72
C SER A 28 -6.79 2.28 -7.51
N ILE A 29 -6.55 1.48 -8.54
CA ILE A 29 -5.48 1.71 -9.50
C ILE A 29 -6.10 2.34 -10.73
N ASP A 30 -5.70 3.57 -11.05
CA ASP A 30 -6.20 4.27 -12.24
C ASP A 30 -5.82 3.51 -13.51
N ILE A 31 -6.75 3.46 -14.45
CA ILE A 31 -6.51 2.92 -15.80
C ILE A 31 -5.83 4.00 -16.65
N THR A 32 -4.73 3.64 -17.30
CA THR A 32 -4.01 4.53 -18.22
C THR A 32 -4.54 4.47 -19.65
N SER A 33 -5.37 3.45 -19.97
CA SER A 33 -6.03 3.25 -21.26
C SER A 33 -7.34 2.50 -21.06
N ALA A 34 -8.36 2.78 -21.89
CA ALA A 34 -9.64 2.08 -21.86
C ALA A 34 -9.52 0.57 -22.17
N PHE A 35 -8.48 0.18 -22.92
CA PHE A 35 -8.16 -1.22 -23.22
C PHE A 35 -7.56 -1.99 -22.02
N ASP A 36 -7.22 -1.28 -20.95
CA ASP A 36 -6.61 -1.81 -19.74
C ASP A 36 -7.61 -1.94 -18.58
N MET A 37 -8.90 -1.72 -18.85
CA MET A 37 -9.97 -1.88 -17.86
C MET A 37 -10.01 -3.33 -17.39
N GLU A 38 -9.95 -3.55 -16.08
CA GLU A 38 -9.87 -4.87 -15.43
C GLU A 38 -8.61 -5.70 -15.78
N SER A 39 -7.59 -5.09 -16.38
CA SER A 39 -6.36 -5.82 -16.67
C SER A 39 -5.61 -6.18 -15.39
N VAL A 40 -5.21 -7.45 -15.31
CA VAL A 40 -4.48 -8.00 -14.17
C VAL A 40 -3.00 -7.73 -14.37
N THR A 41 -2.40 -6.95 -13.47
CA THR A 41 -0.96 -6.69 -13.45
C THR A 41 -0.16 -7.99 -13.24
N PHE A 42 1.13 -7.99 -13.57
CA PHE A 42 2.02 -9.13 -13.29
C PHE A 42 1.99 -9.58 -11.82
N LYS A 43 1.75 -8.64 -10.89
CA LYS A 43 1.62 -8.91 -9.45
C LYS A 43 0.20 -9.31 -9.02
N LYS A 44 -0.66 -9.65 -9.97
CA LYS A 44 -2.06 -10.09 -9.75
C LYS A 44 -3.00 -9.04 -9.12
N LEU A 45 -2.68 -7.75 -9.26
CA LEU A 45 -3.59 -6.65 -8.92
C LEU A 45 -4.43 -6.26 -10.14
N VAL A 46 -5.71 -5.96 -9.94
CA VAL A 46 -6.69 -5.58 -10.96
C VAL A 46 -6.74 -4.06 -11.07
N LYS A 47 -6.56 -3.53 -12.28
CA LYS A 47 -6.71 -2.09 -12.54
C LYS A 47 -8.19 -1.69 -12.64
N GLY A 48 -8.53 -0.46 -12.25
CA GLY A 48 -9.91 0.03 -12.26
C GLY A 48 -10.81 -0.60 -11.20
N HIS A 49 -10.26 -1.43 -10.30
CA HIS A 49 -11.01 -2.07 -9.24
C HIS A 49 -10.85 -1.34 -7.90
N ALA A 50 -11.94 -1.29 -7.13
CA ALA A 50 -11.95 -0.72 -5.79
C ALA A 50 -11.44 -1.75 -4.77
N TYR A 51 -10.44 -1.36 -3.99
CA TYR A 51 -9.85 -2.14 -2.91
C TYR A 51 -10.16 -1.49 -1.58
N SER A 52 -10.45 -2.31 -0.57
CA SER A 52 -10.61 -1.85 0.81
C SER A 52 -9.27 -1.86 1.52
N VAL A 53 -8.96 -0.78 2.25
CA VAL A 53 -7.82 -0.73 3.17
C VAL A 53 -8.31 -1.17 4.54
N THR A 54 -7.88 -2.36 4.98
CA THR A 54 -8.39 -3.00 6.20
C THR A 54 -7.47 -2.87 7.40
N GLY A 55 -6.23 -2.41 7.23
CA GLY A 55 -5.27 -2.32 8.32
C GLY A 55 -4.00 -1.57 7.96
N LEU A 56 -3.28 -1.14 8.99
CA LEU A 56 -2.00 -0.45 8.89
C LEU A 56 -1.10 -0.90 10.05
N LYS A 57 0.14 -1.31 9.76
CA LYS A 57 1.11 -1.74 10.78
C LYS A 57 2.53 -1.32 10.40
N GLN A 58 3.22 -0.66 11.33
CA GLN A 58 4.64 -0.39 11.22
C GLN A 58 5.43 -1.62 11.70
N VAL A 59 6.39 -2.08 10.90
CA VAL A 59 7.28 -3.19 11.24
C VAL A 59 8.72 -2.69 11.36
N GLY A 60 9.35 -2.97 12.50
CA GLY A 60 10.77 -2.69 12.72
C GLY A 60 11.62 -3.84 12.17
N LEU A 61 12.60 -3.52 11.31
CA LEU A 61 13.58 -4.50 10.86
C LEU A 61 14.69 -4.61 11.89
N TYR A 62 14.76 -5.72 12.61
CA TYR A 62 15.91 -6.07 13.44
C TYR A 62 16.80 -7.01 12.63
N LEU A 63 17.85 -6.45 12.00
CA LEU A 63 18.90 -7.26 11.39
C LEU A 63 19.76 -7.84 12.52
N THR A 64 19.62 -9.14 12.79
CA THR A 64 20.59 -9.85 13.62
C THR A 64 21.86 -10.04 12.78
N ARG A 65 22.86 -9.17 12.96
CA ARG A 65 24.20 -9.45 12.41
C ARG A 65 24.75 -10.62 13.20
N ASN A 66 24.72 -11.81 12.62
CA ASN A 66 25.40 -12.96 13.21
C ASN A 66 26.93 -12.70 13.10
N PRO A 67 27.68 -12.56 14.21
CA PRO A 67 29.10 -12.19 14.15
C PRO A 67 30.01 -13.30 13.59
N GLY A 68 29.47 -14.47 13.22
CA GLY A 68 30.23 -15.67 12.85
C GLY A 68 30.10 -16.16 11.41
N SER A 69 29.38 -15.47 10.52
CA SER A 69 29.21 -15.92 9.13
C SER A 69 30.17 -15.18 8.20
N THR A 70 31.38 -15.72 8.04
CA THR A 70 32.25 -15.40 6.90
C THR A 70 31.59 -15.98 5.65
N TRP A 71 31.10 -15.12 4.77
CA TRP A 71 30.56 -15.52 3.47
C TRP A 71 31.69 -16.17 2.66
N VAL A 72 31.54 -17.46 2.33
CA VAL A 72 32.26 -18.11 1.22
C VAL A 72 31.69 -17.64 -0.11
#